data_AF-A0A931LX62-F1
#
_entry.id   AF-A0A931LX62-F1
#
_cell.length_a   1.000
_cell.length_b   1.000
_cell.length_c   1.000
_cell.angle_alpha   90.00
_cell.angle_beta   90.00
_cell.angle_gamma   90.00
#
_symmetry.space_group_name_H-M   'P 1'
#
loop_
_entity.id
_entity.type
_entity.pdbx_description
1 polymer ?
#
loop_
_entity_poly.entity_id
_entity_poly.type
_entity_poly.pdbx_seq_one_letter_code
_entity_poly.pdbx_strand_id
1 'polypeptide(L)'
;MVKTSAYLKVEKRQPLNSDYRKGFPVVEELCLSLREDSEEREKVLATLCPIARVLRDRASTLEVLPIDRALAWEELTRWIEYLFIFPDPEVQEKQYENRLKLEGAQFFLRERPAEQELYDWRIDEPLLQKIRSRYASVIETMCAVVGNPRKEDFDRLYPNPYEDEGVSDQARWVLRSVKAAFGKDILALGTQ
;
A
#
# COMPACT_ATOMS: atom_id res chain seq x y z
N MET A 1 11.95 -30.66 -0.01
CA MET A 1 11.29 -29.57 0.72
C MET A 1 10.57 -28.72 -0.30
N VAL A 2 9.24 -28.82 -0.32
CA VAL A 2 8.39 -28.09 -1.27
C VAL A 2 8.25 -26.67 -0.72
N LYS A 3 8.62 -25.66 -1.51
CA LYS A 3 8.49 -24.25 -1.13
C LYS A 3 7.05 -23.81 -1.38
N THR A 4 6.20 -23.89 -0.36
CA THR A 4 4.94 -23.14 -0.34
C THR A 4 5.29 -21.66 -0.40
N SER A 5 4.86 -20.98 -1.46
CA SER A 5 5.14 -19.55 -1.66
C SER A 5 3.83 -18.80 -1.67
N ALA A 6 3.62 -17.96 -0.65
CA ALA A 6 2.47 -17.06 -0.62
C ALA A 6 2.74 -15.86 -1.54
N TYR A 7 1.73 -15.45 -2.33
CA TYR A 7 1.82 -14.32 -3.25
C TYR A 7 0.51 -13.53 -3.29
N LEU A 8 0.60 -12.25 -3.64
CA LEU A 8 -0.56 -11.39 -3.85
C LEU A 8 -0.98 -11.43 -5.32
N LYS A 9 -2.29 -11.48 -5.56
CA LYS A 9 -2.90 -11.51 -6.89
C LYS A 9 -4.03 -10.50 -6.96
N VAL A 10 -3.99 -9.67 -8.01
CA VAL A 10 -5.07 -8.74 -8.36
C VAL A 10 -6.03 -9.44 -9.31
N GLU A 11 -7.31 -9.41 -9.00
CA GLU A 11 -8.35 -10.08 -9.78
C GLU A 11 -9.48 -9.13 -10.11
N LYS A 12 -10.06 -9.28 -11.31
CA LYS A 12 -11.26 -8.58 -11.73
C LYS A 12 -12.49 -9.42 -11.38
N ARG A 13 -13.52 -8.79 -10.84
CA ARG A 13 -14.81 -9.40 -10.52
C ARG A 13 -15.95 -8.56 -11.07
N GLN A 14 -17.08 -9.20 -11.34
CA GLN A 14 -18.31 -8.45 -11.62
C GLN A 14 -18.81 -7.79 -10.33
N PRO A 15 -19.22 -6.52 -10.38
CA PRO A 15 -19.76 -5.82 -9.21
C PRO A 15 -21.03 -6.53 -8.72
N LEU A 16 -21.13 -6.71 -7.39
CA LEU A 16 -22.29 -7.35 -6.76
C LEU A 16 -23.54 -6.45 -6.79
N ASN A 17 -23.36 -5.12 -6.81
CA ASN A 17 -24.42 -4.11 -6.94
C ASN A 17 -23.93 -3.02 -7.89
N SER A 18 -24.61 -2.81 -9.02
CA SER A 18 -24.19 -1.87 -10.08
C SER A 18 -24.72 -0.43 -9.89
N ASP A 19 -25.37 -0.13 -8.76
CA ASP A 19 -25.98 1.18 -8.52
C ASP A 19 -24.93 2.20 -8.03
N TYR A 20 -24.19 2.81 -8.97
CA TYR A 20 -23.41 4.01 -8.69
C TYR A 20 -23.94 5.26 -9.40
N ARG A 21 -23.84 6.39 -8.67
CA ARG A 21 -24.42 7.70 -9.00
C ARG A 21 -23.76 8.34 -10.23
N LYS A 22 -24.58 9.05 -11.01
CA LYS A 22 -24.21 10.04 -12.04
C LYS A 22 -23.32 9.52 -13.19
N GLY A 23 -23.90 8.70 -14.07
CA GLY A 23 -23.51 8.67 -15.49
C GLY A 23 -22.33 7.78 -15.89
N PHE A 24 -21.79 6.97 -14.98
CA PHE A 24 -20.79 5.93 -15.27
C PHE A 24 -21.22 4.60 -14.64
N PRO A 25 -21.55 3.56 -15.43
CA PRO A 25 -21.80 2.23 -14.87
C PRO A 25 -20.50 1.62 -14.34
N VAL A 26 -20.52 1.09 -13.11
CA VAL A 26 -19.44 0.22 -12.61
C VAL A 26 -19.49 -1.06 -13.43
N VAL A 27 -18.38 -1.41 -14.08
CA VAL A 27 -18.31 -2.59 -14.95
C VAL A 27 -17.48 -3.71 -14.33
N GLU A 28 -16.47 -3.39 -13.53
CA GLU A 28 -15.63 -4.37 -12.84
C GLU A 28 -15.22 -3.83 -11.46
N GLU A 29 -15.03 -4.75 -10.51
CA GLU A 29 -14.39 -4.50 -9.22
C GLU A 29 -13.04 -5.23 -9.20
N LEU A 30 -12.01 -4.53 -8.72
CA LEU A 30 -10.70 -5.11 -8.51
C LEU A 30 -10.61 -5.61 -7.07
N CYS A 31 -10.08 -6.82 -6.93
CA CYS A 31 -9.86 -7.49 -5.66
C CYS A 31 -8.39 -7.82 -5.50
N LEU A 32 -7.86 -7.62 -4.30
CA LEU A 32 -6.54 -8.11 -3.92
C LEU A 32 -6.71 -9.39 -3.12
N SER A 33 -6.05 -10.47 -3.52
CA SER A 33 -6.07 -11.73 -2.80
C SER A 33 -4.67 -12.19 -2.46
N LEU A 34 -4.46 -12.63 -1.22
CA LEU A 34 -3.29 -13.40 -0.84
C LEU A 34 -3.58 -14.86 -1.09
N ARG A 35 -2.70 -15.49 -1.84
CA ARG A 35 -2.82 -16.86 -2.27
C ARG A 35 -1.58 -17.64 -1.89
N GLU A 36 -1.76 -18.91 -1.66
CA GLU A 36 -0.69 -19.85 -1.38
C GLU A 36 -0.73 -20.93 -2.45
N ASP A 37 0.41 -21.15 -3.11
CA ASP A 37 0.56 -22.24 -4.06
C ASP A 37 0.87 -23.53 -3.28
N SER A 38 -0.02 -24.51 -3.37
CA SER A 38 0.16 -25.85 -2.81
C SER A 38 0.14 -26.87 -3.94
N GLU A 39 0.78 -28.03 -3.75
CA GLU A 39 1.04 -29.03 -4.81
C GLU A 39 -0.18 -29.47 -5.62
N GLU A 40 -1.41 -29.26 -5.14
CA GLU A 40 -2.63 -29.68 -5.82
C GLU A 40 -3.63 -28.57 -6.11
N ARG A 41 -3.56 -27.42 -5.40
CA ARG A 41 -4.51 -26.30 -5.55
C ARG A 41 -3.93 -24.96 -5.13
N GLU A 42 -4.29 -23.93 -5.88
CA GLU A 42 -4.17 -22.54 -5.46
C GLU A 42 -5.18 -22.28 -4.32
N LYS A 43 -4.70 -21.93 -3.12
CA LYS A 43 -5.56 -21.61 -1.98
C LYS A 43 -5.60 -20.11 -1.77
N VAL A 44 -6.80 -19.53 -1.74
CA VAL A 44 -6.99 -18.14 -1.31
C VAL A 44 -6.94 -18.09 0.22
N LEU A 45 -5.96 -17.39 0.77
CA LEU A 45 -5.79 -17.20 2.21
C LEU A 45 -6.62 -16.02 2.73
N ALA A 46 -6.69 -14.94 1.96
CA ALA A 46 -7.48 -13.76 2.28
C ALA A 46 -7.78 -12.96 1.01
N THR A 47 -8.88 -12.21 0.99
CA THR A 47 -9.28 -11.37 -0.14
C THR A 47 -9.87 -10.05 0.37
N LEU A 48 -9.48 -8.96 -0.29
CA LEU A 48 -9.97 -7.62 -0.05
C LEU A 48 -10.67 -7.14 -1.34
N CYS A 49 -11.96 -6.84 -1.24
CA CYS A 49 -12.80 -6.39 -2.35
C CYS A 49 -13.80 -5.31 -1.89
N PRO A 50 -14.10 -4.31 -2.73
CA PRO A 50 -13.31 -3.85 -3.87
C PRO A 50 -12.14 -2.98 -3.39
N ILE A 51 -10.93 -3.19 -3.92
CA ILE A 51 -9.80 -2.28 -3.68
C ILE A 51 -9.79 -1.11 -4.67
N ALA A 52 -10.32 -1.31 -5.88
CA ALA A 52 -10.60 -0.27 -6.84
C ALA A 52 -11.78 -0.67 -7.71
N ARG A 53 -12.51 0.32 -8.23
CA ARG A 53 -13.60 0.09 -9.18
C ARG A 53 -13.18 0.55 -10.56
N VAL A 54 -13.46 -0.28 -11.56
CA VAL A 54 -13.27 0.06 -12.96
C VAL A 54 -14.61 0.52 -13.52
N LEU A 55 -14.61 1.74 -14.04
CA LEU A 55 -15.75 2.38 -14.66
C LEU A 55 -15.57 2.35 -16.17
N ARG A 56 -16.70 2.35 -16.89
CA ARG A 56 -16.71 2.62 -18.32
C ARG A 56 -17.05 4.08 -18.54
N ASP A 57 -16.14 4.83 -19.16
CA ASP A 57 -16.37 6.21 -19.53
C ASP A 57 -17.39 6.34 -20.68
N ARG A 58 -17.78 7.57 -21.01
CA ARG A 58 -18.71 7.85 -22.13
C ARG A 58 -18.10 7.55 -23.50
N ALA A 59 -16.77 7.52 -23.61
CA ALA A 59 -16.01 7.17 -24.81
C ALA A 59 -15.71 5.65 -24.91
N SER A 60 -16.27 4.83 -24.00
CA SER A 60 -16.02 3.39 -23.85
C SER A 60 -14.62 2.98 -23.39
N THR A 61 -13.81 3.90 -22.89
CA THR A 61 -12.54 3.63 -22.21
C THR A 61 -12.79 3.13 -20.78
N LEU A 62 -11.95 2.22 -20.30
CA LEU A 62 -11.96 1.80 -18.91
C LEU A 62 -11.13 2.78 -18.08
N GLU A 63 -11.71 3.29 -16.99
CA GLU A 63 -11.05 4.25 -16.09
C GLU A 63 -11.22 3.82 -14.63
N VAL A 64 -10.16 4.01 -13.82
CA VAL A 64 -10.22 3.92 -12.35
C VAL A 64 -10.24 5.32 -11.78
N LEU A 65 -11.25 5.64 -10.96
CA LEU A 65 -11.36 6.95 -10.34
C LEU A 65 -10.16 7.24 -9.43
N PRO A 66 -9.70 8.50 -9.33
CA PRO A 66 -8.61 8.89 -8.44
C PRO A 66 -8.76 8.40 -6.99
N ILE A 67 -9.96 8.49 -6.40
CA ILE A 67 -10.22 8.03 -5.02
C ILE A 67 -10.05 6.50 -4.92
N ASP A 68 -10.62 5.75 -5.86
CA ASP A 68 -10.50 4.29 -5.90
C ASP A 68 -9.04 3.86 -6.12
N ARG A 69 -8.28 4.60 -6.95
CA ARG A 69 -6.84 4.38 -7.13
C ARG A 69 -6.06 4.64 -5.84
N ALA A 70 -6.30 5.73 -5.13
CA ALA A 70 -5.65 6.01 -3.85
C ALA A 70 -5.92 4.92 -2.81
N LEU A 71 -7.18 4.49 -2.68
CA LEU A 71 -7.58 3.41 -1.77
C LEU A 71 -6.87 2.10 -2.10
N ALA A 72 -6.78 1.74 -3.38
CA ALA A 72 -6.10 0.53 -3.82
C ALA A 72 -4.61 0.52 -3.40
N TRP A 73 -3.92 1.64 -3.59
CA TRP A 73 -2.50 1.77 -3.23
C TRP A 73 -2.29 1.87 -1.72
N GLU A 74 -3.18 2.52 -0.98
CA GLU A 74 -3.14 2.53 0.49
C GLU A 74 -3.32 1.13 1.07
N GLU A 75 -4.34 0.40 0.61
CA GLU A 75 -4.61 -0.97 1.08
C GLU A 75 -3.45 -1.92 0.73
N LEU A 76 -2.91 -1.83 -0.49
CA LEU A 76 -1.73 -2.60 -0.84
C LEU A 76 -0.54 -2.28 0.08
N THR A 77 -0.33 -0.99 0.41
CA THR A 77 0.74 -0.58 1.33
C THR A 77 0.60 -1.27 2.68
N ARG A 78 -0.62 -1.28 3.27
CA ARG A 78 -0.89 -1.94 4.56
C ARG A 78 -0.55 -3.43 4.52
N TRP A 79 -0.88 -4.11 3.42
CA TRP A 79 -0.57 -5.53 3.24
C TRP A 79 0.93 -5.78 3.10
N ILE A 80 1.62 -4.94 2.33
CA ILE A 80 3.07 -5.05 2.17
C ILE A 80 3.78 -4.82 3.51
N GLU A 81 3.35 -3.82 4.27
CA GLU A 81 3.84 -3.57 5.62
C GLU A 81 3.67 -4.82 6.50
N TYR A 82 2.46 -5.37 6.55
CA TYR A 82 2.14 -6.50 7.42
C TYR A 82 2.78 -7.83 7.00
N LEU A 83 2.87 -8.12 5.70
CA LEU A 83 3.32 -9.43 5.19
C LEU A 83 4.81 -9.49 4.89
N PHE A 84 5.43 -8.36 4.51
CA PHE A 84 6.81 -8.36 4.03
C PHE A 84 7.74 -7.52 4.89
N ILE A 85 7.32 -6.32 5.32
CA ILE A 85 8.19 -5.38 6.03
C ILE A 85 8.30 -5.74 7.50
N PHE A 86 7.18 -5.80 8.23
CA PHE A 86 7.19 -6.10 9.65
C PHE A 86 7.71 -7.51 9.96
N PRO A 87 7.42 -8.56 9.17
CA PRO A 87 7.99 -9.87 9.42
C PRO A 87 9.47 -9.99 9.04
N ASP A 88 10.10 -8.98 8.44
CA ASP A 88 11.51 -9.04 8.06
C ASP A 88 12.40 -9.09 9.32
N PRO A 89 13.32 -10.07 9.44
CA PRO A 89 14.15 -10.23 10.63
C PRO A 89 14.99 -8.98 10.96
N GLU A 90 15.48 -8.27 9.95
CA GLU A 90 16.33 -7.10 10.15
C GLU A 90 15.51 -5.90 10.67
N VAL A 91 14.26 -5.78 10.21
CA VAL A 91 13.30 -4.81 10.76
C VAL A 91 13.00 -5.16 12.23
N GLN A 92 12.73 -6.43 12.54
CA GLN A 92 12.44 -6.88 13.90
C GLN A 92 13.62 -6.66 14.86
N GLU A 93 14.84 -6.97 14.43
CA GLU A 93 16.06 -6.78 15.21
C GLU A 93 16.27 -5.29 15.56
N LYS A 94 16.21 -4.39 14.57
CA LYS A 94 16.36 -2.95 14.78
C LYS A 94 15.25 -2.37 15.67
N GLN A 95 14.00 -2.84 15.50
CA GLN A 95 12.89 -2.47 16.38
C GLN A 95 13.10 -2.95 17.82
N TYR A 96 13.63 -4.17 18.00
CA TYR A 96 13.94 -4.73 19.30
C TYR A 96 15.08 -3.97 19.98
N GLU A 97 16.18 -3.68 19.28
CA GLU A 97 17.29 -2.87 19.80
C GLU A 97 16.82 -1.50 20.29
N ASN A 98 15.96 -0.82 19.52
CA ASN A 98 15.45 0.48 19.91
C ASN A 98 14.45 0.39 21.08
N ARG A 99 13.70 -0.72 21.20
CA ARG A 99 12.90 -1.00 22.40
C ARG A 99 13.79 -1.16 23.64
N LEU A 100 14.89 -1.91 23.54
CA LEU A 100 15.85 -2.06 24.63
C LEU A 100 16.50 -0.72 25.02
N LYS A 101 16.85 0.13 24.05
CA LYS A 101 17.37 1.48 24.31
C LYS A 101 16.35 2.35 25.04
N LEU A 102 15.08 2.29 24.65
CA LEU A 102 13.99 3.00 25.33
C LEU A 102 13.80 2.51 26.77
N GLU A 103 13.75 1.20 26.99
CA GLU A 103 13.61 0.60 28.31
C GLU A 103 14.81 0.98 29.20
N GLY A 104 16.02 0.94 28.66
CA GLY A 104 17.24 1.40 29.33
C GLY A 104 17.23 2.89 29.66
N ALA A 105 16.70 3.73 28.76
CA ALA A 105 16.59 5.18 28.96
C ALA A 105 15.59 5.54 30.07
N GLN A 106 14.55 4.74 30.32
CA GLN A 106 13.62 4.98 31.42
C GLN A 106 14.28 4.94 32.82
N PHE A 107 15.43 4.27 32.96
CA PHE A 107 16.18 4.20 34.21
C PHE A 107 17.12 5.40 34.44
N PHE A 108 17.36 6.22 33.42
CA PHE A 108 18.11 7.47 33.53
C PHE A 108 17.11 8.63 33.39
N LEU A 109 17.04 9.53 34.37
CA LEU A 109 16.07 10.65 34.48
C LEU A 109 16.21 11.74 33.38
N ARG A 110 16.43 11.38 32.11
CA ARG A 110 16.51 12.33 30.99
C ARG A 110 15.53 11.91 29.91
N GLU A 111 14.63 12.84 29.62
CA GLU A 111 13.78 13.00 28.44
C GLU A 111 13.51 11.73 27.64
N ARG A 112 12.24 11.30 27.60
CA ARG A 112 11.81 10.24 26.68
C ARG A 112 12.31 10.60 25.28
N PRO A 113 13.04 9.70 24.60
CA PRO A 113 13.43 9.87 23.21
C PRO A 113 12.23 10.34 22.40
N ALA A 114 12.41 11.38 21.57
CA ALA A 114 11.36 11.76 20.63
C ALA A 114 11.01 10.53 19.77
N GLU A 115 9.77 10.43 19.25
CA GLU A 115 9.38 9.32 18.37
C GLU A 115 10.34 9.16 17.16
N GLN A 116 11.03 10.25 16.79
CA GLN A 116 12.10 10.31 15.78
C GLN A 116 13.39 9.59 16.15
N GLU A 117 13.62 9.26 17.42
CA GLU A 117 14.76 8.45 17.89
C GLU A 117 14.46 6.95 17.86
N LEU A 118 13.20 6.57 17.57
CA LEU A 118 12.81 5.20 17.32
C LEU A 118 13.20 4.79 15.89
N TYR A 119 13.31 3.48 15.68
CA TYR A 119 13.73 2.97 14.38
C TYR A 119 12.58 3.17 13.40
N ASP A 120 12.74 4.14 12.50
CA ASP A 120 11.82 4.33 11.39
C ASP A 120 12.31 3.54 10.18
N TRP A 121 11.74 2.35 9.97
CA TRP A 121 12.04 1.51 8.82
C TRP A 121 11.78 2.24 7.48
N ARG A 122 10.94 3.28 7.47
CA ARG A 122 10.57 4.03 6.26
C ARG A 122 11.75 4.81 5.65
N ILE A 123 12.82 5.05 6.42
CA ILE A 123 14.00 5.79 5.96
C ILE A 123 15.21 4.88 5.64
N ASP A 124 15.13 3.58 5.94
CA ASP A 124 16.20 2.61 5.68
C ASP A 124 16.14 2.07 4.24
N GLU A 125 16.53 2.92 3.28
CA GLU A 125 16.40 2.62 1.85
C GLU A 125 17.14 1.33 1.41
N PRO A 126 18.36 1.01 1.89
CA PRO A 126 19.00 -0.27 1.55
C PRO A 126 18.19 -1.50 1.97
N LEU A 127 17.63 -1.49 3.19
CA LEU A 127 16.76 -2.55 3.67
C LEU A 127 15.46 -2.63 2.85
N LEU A 128 14.85 -1.48 2.56
CA LEU A 128 13.62 -1.43 1.77
C LEU A 128 13.84 -1.94 0.35
N GLN A 129 14.96 -1.63 -0.30
CA GLN A 129 15.30 -2.16 -1.63
C GLN A 129 15.38 -3.70 -1.63
N LYS A 130 16.03 -4.28 -0.62
CA LYS A 130 16.08 -5.74 -0.43
C LYS A 130 14.68 -6.32 -0.26
N ILE A 131 13.85 -5.73 0.60
CA ILE A 131 12.49 -6.21 0.87
C ILE A 131 11.59 -6.10 -0.38
N ARG A 132 11.65 -4.98 -1.11
CA ARG A 132 10.85 -4.70 -2.33
C ARG A 132 11.01 -5.75 -3.43
N SER A 133 12.23 -6.31 -3.56
CA SER A 133 12.49 -7.38 -4.54
C SER A 133 11.59 -8.60 -4.37
N ARG A 134 11.05 -8.82 -3.16
CA ARG A 134 10.20 -9.98 -2.82
C ARG A 134 8.78 -9.87 -3.37
N TYR A 135 8.32 -8.67 -3.72
CA TYR A 135 6.95 -8.41 -4.21
C TYR A 135 6.90 -7.50 -5.44
N ALA A 136 7.98 -7.42 -6.21
CA ALA A 136 8.06 -6.59 -7.42
C ALA A 136 6.94 -6.90 -8.43
N SER A 137 6.61 -8.17 -8.62
CA SER A 137 5.53 -8.60 -9.53
C SER A 137 4.15 -8.07 -9.13
N VAL A 138 3.92 -7.85 -7.83
CA VAL A 138 2.67 -7.28 -7.32
C VAL A 138 2.57 -5.80 -7.71
N ILE A 139 3.69 -5.07 -7.63
CA ILE A 139 3.78 -3.66 -8.05
C ILE A 139 3.50 -3.55 -9.54
N GLU A 140 4.16 -4.37 -10.36
CA GLU A 140 3.96 -4.38 -11.82
C GLU A 140 2.50 -4.65 -12.19
N THR A 141 1.88 -5.64 -11.54
CA THR A 141 0.46 -5.97 -11.75
C THR A 141 -0.45 -4.82 -11.35
N MET A 142 -0.19 -4.19 -10.20
CA MET A 142 -0.99 -3.05 -9.72
C MET A 142 -0.84 -1.84 -10.63
N CYS A 143 0.37 -1.52 -11.09
CA CYS A 143 0.59 -0.46 -12.08
C CYS A 143 -0.16 -0.73 -13.39
N ALA A 144 -0.17 -1.98 -13.88
CA ALA A 144 -0.85 -2.34 -15.12
C ALA A 144 -2.38 -2.28 -15.01
N VAL A 145 -2.94 -2.60 -13.83
CA VAL A 145 -4.40 -2.74 -13.64
C VAL A 145 -5.04 -1.48 -13.07
N VAL A 146 -4.41 -0.85 -12.08
CA VAL A 146 -4.93 0.32 -11.35
C VAL A 146 -4.31 1.62 -11.86
N GLY A 147 -3.11 1.54 -12.45
CA GLY A 147 -2.29 2.70 -12.79
C GLY A 147 -1.39 3.14 -11.63
N ASN A 148 -0.39 3.96 -11.94
CA ASN A 148 0.52 4.51 -10.92
C ASN A 148 -0.22 5.44 -9.95
N PRO A 149 0.12 5.41 -8.65
CA PRO A 149 -0.45 6.35 -7.69
C PRO A 149 0.00 7.77 -8.02
N ARG A 150 -0.91 8.74 -7.85
CA ARG A 150 -0.62 10.16 -8.01
C ARG A 150 -0.86 10.90 -6.70
N LYS A 151 -0.14 11.99 -6.49
CA LYS A 151 -0.31 12.80 -5.26
C LYS A 151 -1.74 13.32 -5.15
N GLU A 152 -2.30 13.77 -6.27
CA GLU A 152 -3.64 14.33 -6.38
C GLU A 152 -4.75 13.31 -6.02
N ASP A 153 -4.45 12.02 -6.12
CA ASP A 153 -5.39 10.96 -5.75
C ASP A 153 -5.61 10.94 -4.24
N PHE A 154 -4.52 11.06 -3.47
CA PHE A 154 -4.55 11.09 -2.01
C PHE A 154 -5.10 12.43 -1.49
N ASP A 155 -4.89 13.52 -2.22
CA ASP A 155 -5.48 14.82 -1.89
C ASP A 155 -7.00 14.79 -2.00
N ARG A 156 -7.55 14.03 -2.96
CA ARG A 156 -8.98 13.80 -3.09
C ARG A 156 -9.53 12.85 -2.04
N LEU A 157 -8.76 11.83 -1.67
CA LEU A 157 -9.14 10.87 -0.63
C LEU A 157 -9.14 11.52 0.76
N TYR A 158 -8.16 12.38 1.05
CA TYR A 158 -8.00 13.08 2.31
C TYR A 158 -7.93 14.59 2.07
N PRO A 159 -9.05 15.24 1.75
CA PRO A 159 -9.07 16.67 1.49
C PRO A 159 -8.58 17.43 2.72
N ASN A 160 -7.72 18.44 2.50
CA ASN A 160 -7.31 19.35 3.57
C ASN A 160 -8.52 20.21 3.94
N PRO A 161 -9.03 20.15 5.19
CA PRO A 161 -10.16 20.97 5.61
C PRO A 161 -9.78 22.44 5.84
N TYR A 162 -8.48 22.74 5.88
CA TYR A 162 -7.94 24.08 6.07
C TYR A 162 -7.47 24.67 4.73
N GLU A 163 -7.50 26.00 4.59
CA GLU A 163 -7.05 26.73 3.39
C GLU A 163 -5.51 26.78 3.24
N ASP A 164 -4.79 26.00 4.04
CA ASP A 164 -3.32 25.97 4.05
C ASP A 164 -2.80 25.29 2.77
N GLU A 165 -1.74 25.86 2.19
CA GLU A 165 -1.09 25.28 1.01
C GLU A 165 -0.50 23.90 1.33
N GLY A 166 -1.04 22.86 0.70
CA GLY A 166 -0.47 21.51 0.74
C GLY A 166 -1.49 20.41 0.99
N VAL A 167 -0.96 19.20 1.18
CA VAL A 167 -1.77 18.00 1.41
C VAL A 167 -2.00 17.80 2.91
N SER A 168 -3.14 17.22 3.27
CA SER A 168 -3.51 16.94 4.66
C SER A 168 -2.44 16.10 5.36
N ASP A 169 -2.33 16.20 6.69
CA ASP A 169 -1.38 15.38 7.46
C ASP A 169 -1.56 13.89 7.18
N GLN A 170 -2.82 13.45 7.05
CA GLN A 170 -3.18 12.07 6.69
C GLN A 170 -2.65 11.71 5.30
N ALA A 171 -2.87 12.55 4.27
CA ALA A 171 -2.31 12.32 2.95
C ALA A 171 -0.77 12.28 2.98
N ARG A 172 -0.11 13.17 3.73
CA ARG A 172 1.35 13.17 3.89
C ARG A 172 1.86 11.88 4.52
N TRP A 173 1.13 11.35 5.49
CA TRP A 173 1.49 10.10 6.15
C TRP A 173 1.35 8.91 5.19
N VAL A 174 0.22 8.79 4.50
CA VAL A 174 -0.02 7.70 3.54
C VAL A 174 0.99 7.76 2.39
N LEU A 175 1.23 8.95 1.82
CA LEU A 175 2.23 9.13 0.76
C LEU A 175 3.64 8.73 1.21
N ARG A 176 3.99 8.96 2.48
CA ARG A 176 5.28 8.50 3.02
C ARG A 176 5.35 6.97 3.10
N SER A 177 4.30 6.32 3.58
CA SER A 177 4.23 4.86 3.62
C SER A 177 4.26 4.23 2.23
N VAL A 178 3.53 4.80 1.26
CA VAL A 178 3.55 4.37 -0.15
C VAL A 178 4.96 4.48 -0.74
N LYS A 179 5.65 5.62 -0.53
CA LYS A 179 7.05 5.79 -0.98
C LYS A 179 7.99 4.80 -0.32
N ALA A 180 7.82 4.53 0.97
CA ALA A 180 8.65 3.58 1.69
C ALA A 180 8.43 2.15 1.18
N ALA A 181 7.17 1.75 0.96
CA ALA A 181 6.83 0.43 0.45
C ALA A 181 7.26 0.23 -1.00
N PHE A 182 7.07 1.20 -1.90
CA PHE A 182 7.25 0.98 -3.35
C PHE A 182 8.41 1.75 -3.98
N GLY A 183 9.11 2.56 -3.20
CA GLY A 183 10.15 3.46 -3.68
C GLY A 183 9.60 4.83 -4.06
N LYS A 184 10.48 5.84 -4.03
CA LYS A 184 10.11 7.24 -4.31
C LYS A 184 9.57 7.47 -5.73
N ASP A 185 10.01 6.65 -6.68
CA ASP A 185 9.71 6.82 -8.12
C ASP A 185 8.28 6.38 -8.48
N ILE A 186 7.61 5.62 -7.59
CA ILE A 186 6.24 5.13 -7.83
C ILE A 186 5.24 6.26 -8.08
N LEU A 187 5.46 7.44 -7.48
CA LEU A 187 4.62 8.63 -7.66
C LEU A 187 5.07 9.50 -8.86
N ALA A 188 6.33 9.40 -9.27
CA ALA A 188 6.86 10.14 -10.42
C ALA A 188 6.38 9.55 -11.75
N LEU A 189 6.14 8.24 -11.79
CA LEU A 189 5.56 7.54 -12.94
C LEU A 189 4.08 7.88 -13.18
N GLY A 190 3.42 8.52 -12.21
CA GLY A 190 2.03 8.96 -12.30
C GLY A 190 1.83 10.40 -12.80
N THR A 191 2.91 11.18 -12.95
CA THR A 191 2.84 12.62 -13.29
C THR A 191 2.91 12.91 -14.80
N GLN A 192 2.91 11.87 -15.64
CA GLN A 192 2.88 11.98 -17.11
C GLN A 192 1.44 11.99 -17.65
#